data_AF-A0A1H4KNE7-F1
#
_entry.id   AF-A0A1H4KNE7-F1
#
_cell.length_a   1.000
_cell.length_b   1.000
_cell.length_c   1.000
_cell.angle_alpha   90.00
_cell.angle_beta   90.00
_cell.angle_gamma   90.00
#
_symmetry.space_group_name_H-M   'P 1'
#
loop_
_entity.id
_entity.type
_entity.pdbx_description
1 polymer ?
#
loop_
_entity_poly.entity_id
_entity_poly.type
_entity_poly.pdbx_seq_one_letter_code
_entity_poly.pdbx_strand_id
1 'polypeptide(L)'
;MAVIASSGFLALGGCGRGHGGAAPAVHLQEVAAYPVLVPGFTAVAGNGGSQEALVALGRLAIPQSERCSVKGRIFTLVPPPWKGGAAWTVTSPSVKGWQTPPPDLDLRAEWFDFVHSLAAMHASGCFGGGMTAASVQQRIAEAITIPADESLVFRYGFTGSGVVDLLPGMMLQVERSVLVDKGARRELQSMEADYEVTAATTGGVLLHRTRAVSLHQPQTSEEIFHLDRLSGEAPLLRLFLQSAAAGDSKQRPSVLLAGTRIEALEVATKTVTGNGCPARPAVDVKCITFHEAVSLLVACTVNGKQQYLPMGTALTSLLDLQHGSIATASVARRLADGRYAPVDFPKTQEAGVHIILQSGDRVTWR
;
A
#
# COMPACT_ATOMS: atom_id res chain seq x y z
N MET A 1 -48.76 -51.55 -17.13
CA MET A 1 -48.92 -51.16 -18.55
C MET A 1 -49.36 -49.70 -18.60
N ALA A 2 -48.44 -48.78 -18.85
CA ALA A 2 -48.68 -47.39 -19.28
C ALA A 2 -47.31 -46.75 -19.58
N VAL A 3 -46.95 -46.65 -20.86
CA VAL A 3 -46.73 -45.42 -21.64
C VAL A 3 -45.55 -44.57 -21.14
N ILE A 4 -44.44 -44.72 -21.88
CA ILE A 4 -43.21 -43.93 -21.82
C ILE A 4 -43.47 -42.59 -22.54
N ALA A 5 -43.25 -41.47 -21.86
CA ALA A 5 -43.24 -40.14 -22.46
C ALA A 5 -41.79 -39.63 -22.53
N SER A 6 -41.27 -39.57 -23.75
CA SER A 6 -40.01 -38.97 -24.16
C SER A 6 -40.13 -37.45 -24.18
N SER A 7 -39.34 -36.76 -23.37
CA SER A 7 -39.17 -35.30 -23.44
C SER A 7 -37.77 -34.98 -23.94
N GLY A 8 -37.70 -34.39 -25.13
CA GLY A 8 -36.47 -33.94 -25.77
C GLY A 8 -35.92 -32.68 -25.10
N PHE A 9 -34.62 -32.69 -24.82
CA PHE A 9 -33.88 -31.50 -24.43
C PHE A 9 -33.45 -30.74 -25.69
N LEU A 10 -34.03 -29.55 -25.87
CA LEU A 10 -33.56 -28.52 -26.80
C LEU A 10 -32.25 -27.92 -26.25
N ALA A 11 -31.17 -28.12 -26.99
CA ALA A 11 -29.91 -27.42 -26.78
C ALA A 11 -30.03 -25.98 -27.28
N LEU A 12 -30.15 -25.02 -26.37
CA LEU A 12 -29.97 -23.60 -26.69
C LEU A 12 -28.48 -23.28 -26.67
N GLY A 13 -27.87 -23.26 -27.86
CA GLY A 13 -26.54 -22.70 -28.07
C GLY A 13 -26.58 -21.17 -27.92
N GLY A 14 -26.24 -20.68 -26.73
CA GLY A 14 -26.01 -19.26 -26.48
C GLY A 14 -24.59 -18.88 -26.88
N CYS A 15 -24.42 -18.20 -28.01
CA CYS A 15 -23.20 -17.46 -28.34
C CYS A 15 -23.04 -16.28 -27.37
N GLY A 16 -22.46 -16.53 -26.20
CA GLY A 16 -21.93 -15.50 -25.32
C GLY A 16 -20.69 -14.89 -25.96
N ARG A 17 -20.87 -13.80 -26.73
CA ARG A 17 -19.79 -12.87 -27.08
C ARG A 17 -19.36 -12.18 -25.78
N GLY A 18 -18.51 -12.85 -25.01
CA GLY A 18 -17.78 -12.20 -23.92
C GLY A 18 -16.89 -11.14 -24.54
N HIS A 19 -17.22 -9.86 -24.33
CA HIS A 19 -16.25 -8.79 -24.43
C HIS A 19 -15.19 -9.03 -23.35
N GLY A 20 -14.20 -9.87 -23.66
CA GLY A 20 -12.95 -9.96 -22.94
C GLY A 20 -12.20 -8.66 -23.17
N GLY A 21 -12.56 -7.61 -22.43
CA GLY A 21 -11.71 -6.43 -22.30
C GLY A 21 -10.37 -6.89 -21.77
N ALA A 22 -9.30 -6.62 -22.52
CA ALA A 22 -7.94 -6.93 -22.10
C ALA A 22 -7.72 -6.44 -20.67
N ALA A 23 -7.09 -7.27 -19.83
CA ALA A 23 -6.72 -6.87 -18.49
C ALA A 23 -5.82 -5.60 -18.57
N PRO A 24 -5.95 -4.66 -17.61
CA PRO A 24 -5.05 -3.52 -17.52
C PRO A 24 -3.61 -3.99 -17.59
N ALA A 25 -2.80 -3.39 -18.44
CA ALA A 25 -1.36 -3.45 -18.30
C ALA A 25 -0.90 -2.26 -17.46
N VAL A 26 0.22 -2.36 -16.74
CA VAL A 26 0.93 -1.20 -16.20
C VAL A 26 2.27 -1.18 -16.93
N HIS A 27 2.44 -0.20 -17.80
CA HIS A 27 3.64 -0.11 -18.62
C HIS A 27 4.72 0.62 -17.82
N LEU A 28 5.91 0.05 -17.69
CA LEU A 28 7.08 0.87 -17.37
C LEU A 28 7.66 1.39 -18.66
N GLN A 29 7.58 2.70 -18.85
CA GLN A 29 8.24 3.34 -19.97
C GLN A 29 9.61 3.83 -19.51
N GLU A 30 10.67 3.28 -20.12
CA GLU A 30 12.02 3.84 -19.99
C GLU A 30 12.08 5.08 -20.87
N VAL A 31 11.61 6.19 -20.33
CA VAL A 31 11.91 7.50 -20.90
C VAL A 31 13.16 7.95 -20.16
N ALA A 32 14.28 8.03 -20.87
CA ALA A 32 15.62 8.40 -20.39
C ALA A 32 15.71 8.83 -18.91
N ALA A 33 16.33 7.97 -18.10
CA ALA A 33 16.76 8.15 -16.70
C ALA A 33 15.83 7.74 -15.55
N TYR A 34 14.51 7.53 -15.73
CA TYR A 34 13.64 7.10 -14.60
C TYR A 34 12.55 6.09 -15.02
N PRO A 35 12.46 4.92 -14.34
CA PRO A 35 11.39 3.97 -14.56
C PRO A 35 10.09 4.46 -13.92
N VAL A 36 9.01 4.51 -14.70
CA VAL A 36 7.72 5.06 -14.26
C VAL A 36 6.59 4.06 -14.49
N LEU A 37 5.78 3.79 -13.47
CA LEU A 37 4.57 2.98 -13.57
C LEU A 37 3.48 3.79 -14.28
N VAL A 38 3.14 3.42 -15.51
CA VAL A 38 2.09 4.05 -16.32
C VAL A 38 0.85 3.14 -16.32
N PRO A 39 -0.33 3.62 -15.87
CA PRO A 39 -1.58 2.87 -15.97
C PRO A 39 -1.92 2.61 -17.44
N GLY A 40 -2.28 1.37 -17.79
CA GLY A 40 -2.62 0.97 -19.17
C GLY A 40 -4.01 1.42 -19.64
N PHE A 41 -4.70 2.28 -18.89
CA PHE A 41 -5.96 2.87 -19.32
C PHE A 41 -5.81 4.37 -19.52
N THR A 42 -6.11 4.82 -20.74
CA THR A 42 -6.55 6.19 -21.08
C THR A 42 -6.01 7.29 -20.18
N ALA A 43 -4.68 7.40 -20.05
CA ALA A 43 -4.10 8.70 -19.80
C ALA A 43 -4.41 9.53 -21.07
N VAL A 44 -5.44 10.37 -20.98
CA VAL A 44 -5.77 11.26 -22.09
C VAL A 44 -4.61 12.23 -22.19
N ALA A 45 -3.95 12.26 -23.35
CA ALA A 45 -2.75 13.03 -23.60
C ALA A 45 -2.93 14.47 -23.11
N GLY A 46 -2.23 14.82 -22.02
CA GLY A 46 -2.17 16.19 -21.53
C GLY A 46 -1.13 16.98 -22.32
N ASN A 47 -1.37 18.28 -22.44
CA ASN A 47 -0.41 19.20 -23.04
C ASN A 47 0.82 19.32 -22.13
N GLY A 48 1.97 18.85 -22.58
CA GLY A 48 3.27 19.39 -22.15
C GLY A 48 3.69 19.21 -20.69
N GLY A 49 3.22 18.19 -19.96
CA GLY A 49 3.77 17.85 -18.63
C GLY A 49 2.75 17.28 -17.64
N SER A 50 1.46 17.46 -17.89
CA SER A 50 0.38 16.83 -17.12
C SER A 50 -0.27 15.69 -17.89
N GLN A 51 -1.08 14.92 -17.18
CA GLN A 51 -1.98 13.92 -17.74
C GLN A 51 -3.29 13.93 -16.95
N GLU A 52 -4.35 13.43 -17.58
CA GLU A 52 -5.63 13.20 -16.92
C GLU A 52 -5.99 11.72 -16.99
N ALA A 53 -6.57 11.22 -15.89
CA ALA A 53 -7.07 9.87 -15.80
C ALA A 53 -8.46 9.84 -15.15
N LEU A 54 -9.25 8.83 -15.51
CA LEU A 54 -10.55 8.58 -14.90
C LEU A 54 -10.42 7.52 -13.80
N VAL A 55 -10.88 7.85 -12.59
CA VAL A 55 -10.83 6.99 -11.42
C VAL A 55 -12.23 6.64 -10.96
N ALA A 56 -12.51 5.34 -10.80
CA ALA A 56 -13.78 4.89 -10.25
C ALA A 56 -13.79 5.03 -8.71
N LEU A 57 -14.25 6.18 -8.21
CA LEU A 57 -14.39 6.50 -6.78
C LEU A 57 -15.86 6.48 -6.30
N GLY A 58 -16.73 5.85 -7.09
CA GLY A 58 -18.15 5.75 -6.79
C GLY A 58 -18.91 7.05 -6.97
N ARG A 59 -20.21 7.00 -6.68
CA ARG A 59 -21.11 8.15 -6.82
C ARG A 59 -20.85 9.14 -5.69
N LEU A 60 -20.89 10.42 -6.04
CA LEU A 60 -20.99 11.52 -5.07
C LEU A 60 -22.13 11.25 -4.09
N ALA A 61 -21.82 11.19 -2.79
CA ALA A 61 -22.86 11.08 -1.76
C ALA A 61 -23.56 12.42 -1.51
N ILE A 62 -22.90 13.54 -1.84
CA ILE A 62 -23.44 14.90 -1.70
C ILE A 62 -23.57 15.54 -3.10
N PRO A 63 -24.68 16.23 -3.43
CA PRO A 63 -24.84 16.89 -4.72
C PRO A 63 -23.71 17.91 -4.96
N GLN A 64 -22.99 17.76 -6.08
CA GLN A 64 -21.94 18.62 -6.65
C GLN A 64 -21.67 19.91 -5.86
N SER A 65 -20.94 19.78 -4.75
CA SER A 65 -20.39 20.92 -4.05
C SER A 65 -18.96 21.11 -4.52
N GLU A 66 -18.53 22.35 -4.73
CA GLU A 66 -17.12 22.67 -4.99
C GLU A 66 -16.18 22.10 -3.91
N ARG A 67 -16.73 21.79 -2.73
CA ARG A 67 -16.04 21.16 -1.59
C ARG A 67 -15.63 19.72 -1.84
N CYS A 68 -16.21 19.04 -2.84
CA CYS A 68 -15.81 17.70 -3.24
C CYS A 68 -14.87 17.73 -4.45
N SER A 69 -13.94 18.68 -4.45
CA SER A 69 -12.85 18.74 -5.42
C SER A 69 -11.55 19.12 -4.72
N VAL A 70 -10.43 18.61 -5.23
CA VAL A 70 -9.08 19.07 -4.85
C VAL A 70 -8.53 19.87 -6.01
N LYS A 71 -8.17 21.13 -5.77
CA LYS A 71 -7.59 22.04 -6.75
C LYS A 71 -6.14 22.37 -6.37
N GLY A 72 -5.27 21.36 -6.39
CA GLY A 72 -3.83 21.55 -6.18
C GLY A 72 -3.16 22.18 -7.41
N ARG A 73 -1.88 22.56 -7.26
CA ARG A 73 -1.10 23.13 -8.38
C ARG A 73 -0.82 22.08 -9.46
N ILE A 74 -0.66 20.83 -9.03
CA ILE A 74 -0.23 19.72 -9.86
C ILE A 74 -1.22 18.56 -9.82
N PHE A 75 -1.62 18.18 -8.61
CA PHE A 75 -2.60 17.15 -8.40
C PHE A 75 -3.98 17.77 -8.22
N THR A 76 -4.91 17.37 -9.08
CA THR A 76 -6.31 17.78 -8.94
C THR A 76 -7.21 16.55 -8.94
N LEU A 77 -8.36 16.67 -8.28
CA LEU A 77 -9.41 15.68 -8.32
C LEU A 77 -10.74 16.39 -8.48
N VAL A 78 -11.44 16.10 -9.57
CA VAL A 78 -12.71 16.74 -9.91
C VAL A 78 -13.80 15.67 -10.05
N PRO A 79 -14.98 15.87 -9.44
CA PRO A 79 -16.07 14.92 -9.58
C PRO A 79 -16.67 14.97 -10.99
N PRO A 80 -17.44 13.94 -11.39
CA PRO A 80 -18.08 13.93 -12.70
C PRO A 80 -19.03 15.12 -12.88
N PRO A 81 -19.10 15.70 -14.10
CA PRO A 81 -19.90 16.89 -14.37
C PRO A 81 -21.40 16.63 -14.36
N TRP A 82 -21.84 15.37 -14.37
CA TRP A 82 -23.26 14.99 -14.25
C TRP A 82 -23.57 14.24 -12.95
N LYS A 83 -24.78 14.45 -12.44
CA LYS A 83 -25.32 13.74 -11.27
C LYS A 83 -25.37 12.24 -11.53
N GLY A 84 -24.77 11.45 -10.63
CA GLY A 84 -24.77 9.98 -10.72
C GLY A 84 -23.58 9.37 -11.46
N GLY A 85 -22.66 10.18 -12.00
CA GLY A 85 -21.37 9.68 -12.47
C GLY A 85 -20.57 9.03 -11.34
N ALA A 86 -19.81 7.97 -11.68
CA ALA A 86 -18.92 7.27 -10.74
C ALA A 86 -17.43 7.42 -11.09
N ALA A 87 -17.13 8.03 -12.23
CA ALA A 87 -15.78 8.28 -12.71
C ALA A 87 -15.39 9.72 -12.39
N TRP A 88 -14.35 9.87 -11.60
CA TRP A 88 -13.75 11.14 -11.22
C TRP A 88 -12.55 11.41 -12.11
N THR A 89 -12.29 12.68 -12.42
CA THR A 89 -11.10 13.05 -13.19
C THR A 89 -10.00 13.43 -12.22
N VAL A 90 -8.87 12.73 -12.30
CA VAL A 90 -7.64 13.11 -11.60
C VAL A 90 -6.66 13.71 -12.62
N THR A 91 -6.06 14.84 -12.29
CA THR A 91 -4.91 15.39 -13.03
C THR A 91 -3.65 15.13 -12.23
N SER A 92 -2.58 14.70 -12.89
CA SER A 92 -1.26 14.46 -12.28
C SER A 92 -0.14 14.84 -13.26
N PRO A 93 1.14 14.83 -12.85
CA PRO A 93 2.24 14.88 -13.80
C PRO A 93 2.18 13.67 -14.74
N SER A 94 2.52 13.88 -16.00
CA SER A 94 2.85 12.81 -16.94
C SER A 94 4.29 12.33 -16.70
N VAL A 95 4.74 11.31 -17.43
CA VAL A 95 6.14 10.85 -17.38
C VAL A 95 7.11 12.02 -17.54
N LYS A 96 6.86 12.90 -18.52
CA LYS A 96 7.66 14.11 -18.74
C LYS A 96 7.57 15.09 -17.57
N GLY A 97 6.39 15.26 -16.97
CA GLY A 97 6.21 16.12 -15.80
C GLY A 97 7.00 15.68 -14.58
N TRP A 98 7.15 14.37 -14.38
CA TRP A 98 8.01 13.81 -13.33
C TRP A 98 9.50 14.04 -13.58
N GLN A 99 9.93 13.99 -14.84
CA GLN A 99 11.35 14.12 -15.21
C GLN A 99 11.84 15.57 -15.22
N THR A 100 10.95 16.48 -15.60
CA THR A 100 11.25 17.91 -15.67
C THR A 100 10.24 18.67 -14.82
N PRO A 101 10.22 18.47 -13.49
CA PRO A 101 9.39 19.28 -12.61
C PRO A 101 9.84 20.75 -12.70
N PRO A 102 8.93 21.71 -12.56
CA PRO A 102 9.30 23.10 -12.31
C PRO A 102 10.34 23.19 -11.17
N PRO A 103 11.36 24.05 -11.29
CA PRO A 103 12.49 24.09 -10.35
C PRO A 103 12.10 24.50 -8.92
N ASP A 104 10.96 25.14 -8.75
CA ASP A 104 10.39 25.60 -7.48
C ASP A 104 9.35 24.63 -6.89
N LEU A 105 9.17 23.44 -7.49
CA LEU A 105 8.09 22.53 -7.16
C LEU A 105 8.62 21.25 -6.49
N ASP A 106 8.22 21.06 -5.23
CA ASP A 106 8.38 19.78 -4.55
C ASP A 106 7.15 18.89 -4.82
N LEU A 107 7.30 17.96 -5.77
CA LEU A 107 6.22 17.03 -6.13
C LEU A 107 5.79 16.12 -4.98
N ARG A 108 6.67 15.81 -4.03
CA ARG A 108 6.30 14.99 -2.87
C ARG A 108 5.44 15.80 -1.91
N ALA A 109 5.81 17.06 -1.64
CA ALA A 109 5.00 17.96 -0.83
C ALA A 109 3.60 18.16 -1.43
N GLU A 110 3.51 18.40 -2.74
CA GLU A 110 2.23 18.52 -3.47
C GLU A 110 1.36 17.26 -3.37
N TRP A 111 1.99 16.08 -3.41
CA TRP A 111 1.26 14.82 -3.19
C TRP A 111 0.71 14.70 -1.77
N PHE A 112 1.49 15.06 -0.75
CA PHE A 112 1.02 15.01 0.64
C PHE A 112 -0.13 15.98 0.89
N ASP A 113 -0.07 17.19 0.34
CA ASP A 113 -1.16 18.16 0.42
C ASP A 113 -2.42 17.67 -0.31
N PHE A 114 -2.24 17.01 -1.45
CA PHE A 114 -3.32 16.36 -2.17
C PHE A 114 -3.98 15.24 -1.34
N VAL A 115 -3.19 14.33 -0.76
CA VAL A 115 -3.69 13.24 0.11
C VAL A 115 -4.40 13.80 1.35
N HIS A 116 -3.86 14.84 1.96
CA HIS A 116 -4.52 15.51 3.09
C HIS A 116 -5.89 16.08 2.68
N SER A 117 -5.97 16.69 1.51
CA SER A 117 -7.23 17.19 0.94
C SER A 117 -8.23 16.06 0.65
N LEU A 118 -7.76 14.88 0.19
CA LEU A 118 -8.60 13.70 0.02
C LEU A 118 -9.16 13.20 1.36
N ALA A 119 -8.35 13.20 2.42
CA ALA A 119 -8.81 12.82 3.75
C ALA A 119 -9.91 13.77 4.25
N ALA A 120 -9.75 15.09 4.07
CA ALA A 120 -10.75 16.08 4.42
C ALA A 120 -12.06 15.93 3.60
N MET A 121 -11.94 15.62 2.30
CA MET A 121 -13.09 15.30 1.44
C MET A 121 -13.80 14.03 1.89
N HIS A 122 -13.06 12.99 2.29
CA HIS A 122 -13.63 11.77 2.83
C HIS A 122 -14.40 12.03 4.13
N ALA A 123 -13.80 12.79 5.07
CA ALA A 123 -14.46 13.19 6.31
C ALA A 123 -15.73 14.02 6.06
N SER A 124 -15.77 14.77 4.96
CA SER A 124 -16.94 15.53 4.51
C SER A 124 -17.97 14.69 3.76
N GLY A 125 -17.76 13.38 3.60
CA GLY A 125 -18.67 12.47 2.91
C GLY A 125 -18.69 12.62 1.39
N CYS A 126 -17.59 13.03 0.76
CA CYS A 126 -17.56 13.22 -0.70
C CYS A 126 -17.53 11.92 -1.52
N PHE A 127 -17.05 10.82 -0.94
CA PHE A 127 -16.90 9.53 -1.64
C PHE A 127 -18.07 8.58 -1.33
N GLY A 128 -18.25 7.58 -2.20
CA GLY A 128 -19.29 6.57 -2.01
C GLY A 128 -19.14 5.79 -0.69
N GLY A 129 -20.26 5.35 -0.12
CA GLY A 129 -20.26 4.61 1.15
C GLY A 129 -19.36 3.38 1.12
N GLY A 130 -18.51 3.25 2.15
CA GLY A 130 -17.60 2.11 2.33
C GLY A 130 -16.18 2.30 1.77
N MET A 131 -15.91 3.38 1.05
CA MET A 131 -14.53 3.73 0.68
C MET A 131 -13.85 4.49 1.82
N THR A 132 -12.69 4.01 2.24
CA THR A 132 -11.80 4.74 3.15
C THR A 132 -10.93 5.73 2.38
N ALA A 133 -10.42 6.77 3.05
CA ALA A 133 -9.45 7.70 2.45
C ALA A 133 -8.24 6.96 1.83
N ALA A 134 -7.72 5.93 2.52
CA ALA A 134 -6.64 5.09 2.01
C ALA A 134 -7.02 4.34 0.71
N SER A 135 -8.24 3.80 0.63
CA SER A 135 -8.71 3.12 -0.59
C SER A 135 -8.88 4.08 -1.77
N VAL A 136 -9.26 5.34 -1.50
CA VAL A 136 -9.36 6.40 -2.52
C VAL A 136 -7.97 6.77 -3.01
N GLN A 137 -7.03 7.03 -2.09
CA GLN A 137 -5.64 7.32 -2.42
C GLN A 137 -5.03 6.20 -3.27
N GLN A 138 -5.21 4.94 -2.88
CA GLN A 138 -4.68 3.80 -3.62
C GLN A 138 -5.26 3.73 -5.04
N ARG A 139 -6.57 3.92 -5.21
CA ARG A 139 -7.21 3.92 -6.54
C ARG A 139 -6.69 5.06 -7.42
N ILE A 140 -6.45 6.23 -6.85
CA ILE A 140 -5.86 7.36 -7.58
C ILE A 140 -4.42 7.05 -7.96
N ALA A 141 -3.61 6.57 -7.02
CA ALA A 141 -2.21 6.21 -7.26
C ALA A 141 -2.07 5.16 -8.38
N GLU A 142 -2.99 4.19 -8.45
CA GLU A 142 -3.02 3.18 -9.52
C GLU A 142 -3.52 3.71 -10.87
N ALA A 143 -4.22 4.85 -10.87
CA ALA A 143 -4.76 5.47 -12.06
C ALA A 143 -3.88 6.60 -12.62
N ILE A 144 -2.80 6.96 -11.92
CA ILE A 144 -1.83 7.97 -12.37
C ILE A 144 -0.46 7.37 -12.61
N THR A 145 0.37 8.16 -13.26
CA THR A 145 1.75 7.84 -13.61
C THR A 145 2.60 8.17 -12.39
N ILE A 146 3.38 7.20 -11.90
CA ILE A 146 4.20 7.35 -10.67
C ILE A 146 5.59 6.75 -10.90
N PRO A 147 6.68 7.46 -10.55
CA PRO A 147 8.01 6.88 -10.55
C PRO A 147 8.08 5.58 -9.72
N ALA A 148 8.81 4.57 -10.19
CA ALA A 148 8.81 3.26 -9.56
C ALA A 148 9.45 3.29 -8.15
N ASP A 149 10.46 4.13 -7.96
CA ASP A 149 11.12 4.44 -6.69
C ASP A 149 10.20 5.21 -5.71
N GLU A 150 9.29 6.01 -6.24
CA GLU A 150 8.27 6.72 -5.45
C GLU A 150 7.06 5.85 -5.12
N SER A 151 6.88 4.71 -5.77
CA SER A 151 5.65 3.91 -5.68
C SER A 151 5.25 3.53 -4.24
N LEU A 152 6.21 3.37 -3.32
CA LEU A 152 5.94 3.15 -1.90
C LEU A 152 5.37 4.40 -1.20
N VAL A 153 5.88 5.59 -1.53
CA VAL A 153 5.40 6.87 -1.01
C VAL A 153 3.93 7.06 -1.37
N PHE A 154 3.60 6.83 -2.64
CA PHE A 154 2.25 7.08 -3.16
C PHE A 154 1.25 6.01 -2.73
N ARG A 155 1.65 4.72 -2.68
CA ARG A 155 0.76 3.62 -2.27
C ARG A 155 0.63 3.46 -0.76
N TYR A 156 1.69 3.72 0.01
CA TYR A 156 1.74 3.40 1.44
C TYR A 156 2.00 4.61 2.35
N GLY A 157 2.06 5.83 1.78
CA GLY A 157 2.35 7.04 2.54
C GLY A 157 3.79 7.08 3.07
N PHE A 158 4.71 6.35 2.45
CA PHE A 158 6.09 6.26 2.93
C PHE A 158 6.80 7.61 2.84
N THR A 159 7.11 8.27 3.96
CA THR A 159 7.65 9.65 3.92
C THR A 159 9.18 9.71 3.79
N GLY A 160 9.86 8.62 3.44
CA GLY A 160 11.34 8.53 3.47
C GLY A 160 11.94 8.61 4.88
N SER A 161 11.19 9.11 5.86
CA SER A 161 11.52 9.14 7.30
C SER A 161 11.22 7.82 8.03
N GLY A 162 10.88 6.76 7.28
CA GLY A 162 10.55 5.44 7.83
C GLY A 162 9.10 5.28 8.29
N VAL A 163 8.22 6.25 8.02
CA VAL A 163 6.81 6.18 8.43
C VAL A 163 5.96 5.54 7.35
N VAL A 164 5.08 4.62 7.70
CA VAL A 164 4.22 3.87 6.77
C VAL A 164 2.84 3.58 7.37
N ASP A 165 1.78 3.77 6.58
CA ASP A 165 0.44 3.32 6.96
C ASP A 165 0.29 1.83 6.67
N LEU A 166 -0.17 1.06 7.66
CA LEU A 166 -0.37 -0.37 7.49
C LEU A 166 -1.61 -0.61 6.63
N LEU A 167 -1.45 -1.39 5.57
CA LEU A 167 -2.52 -1.75 4.64
C LEU A 167 -2.72 -3.28 4.56
N PRO A 168 -3.92 -3.74 4.16
CA PRO A 168 -4.18 -5.16 4.00
C PRO A 168 -3.17 -5.86 3.08
N GLY A 169 -2.71 -7.04 3.48
CA GLY A 169 -1.68 -7.83 2.77
C GLY A 169 -0.24 -7.50 3.18
N MET A 170 -0.02 -6.52 4.05
CA MET A 170 1.26 -6.38 4.75
C MET A 170 1.38 -7.39 5.88
N MET A 171 2.61 -7.63 6.34
CA MET A 171 2.90 -8.40 7.53
C MET A 171 3.88 -7.66 8.42
N LEU A 172 3.53 -7.50 9.68
CA LEU A 172 4.41 -6.95 10.71
C LEU A 172 5.12 -8.11 11.40
N GLN A 173 6.44 -8.13 11.34
CA GLN A 173 7.27 -9.07 12.10
C GLN A 173 7.91 -8.32 13.27
N VAL A 174 7.67 -8.80 14.48
CA VAL A 174 8.22 -8.23 15.71
C VAL A 174 9.16 -9.24 16.34
N GLU A 175 10.42 -8.87 16.47
CA GLU A 175 11.46 -9.68 17.08
C GLU A 175 11.88 -9.05 18.39
N ARG A 176 11.90 -9.84 19.46
CA ARG A 176 12.29 -9.41 20.81
C ARG A 176 13.36 -10.32 21.37
N SER A 177 14.42 -9.71 21.89
CA SER A 177 15.45 -10.42 22.65
C SER A 177 15.29 -10.11 24.14
N VAL A 178 15.16 -11.13 24.97
CA VAL A 178 15.00 -11.02 26.43
C VAL A 178 16.13 -11.78 27.11
N LEU A 179 16.78 -11.17 28.09
CA LEU A 179 17.71 -11.89 28.96
C LEU A 179 16.90 -12.56 30.08
N VAL A 180 16.99 -13.88 30.16
CA VAL A 180 16.32 -14.67 31.20
C VAL A 180 17.36 -15.28 32.12
N ASP A 181 17.18 -15.08 33.42
CA ASP A 181 18.00 -15.71 34.45
C ASP A 181 17.58 -17.19 34.60
N LYS A 182 18.46 -18.13 34.22
CA LYS A 182 18.31 -19.57 34.46
C LYS A 182 19.35 -20.01 35.51
N GLY A 183 18.98 -19.86 36.78
CA GLY A 183 19.85 -20.17 37.91
C GLY A 183 21.05 -19.20 37.98
N ALA A 184 22.27 -19.71 37.81
CA ALA A 184 23.49 -18.91 37.85
C ALA A 184 23.90 -18.31 36.49
N ARG A 185 23.14 -18.54 35.42
CA ARG A 185 23.45 -18.05 34.07
C ARG A 185 22.33 -17.18 33.52
N ARG A 186 22.71 -16.11 32.81
CA ARG A 186 21.82 -15.33 31.95
C ARG A 186 21.85 -15.91 30.55
N GLU A 187 20.69 -16.26 30.03
CA GLU A 187 20.53 -16.74 28.66
C GLU A 187 19.75 -15.70 27.85
N LEU A 188 20.23 -15.37 26.66
CA LEU A 188 19.49 -14.54 25.72
C LEU A 188 18.45 -15.41 25.03
N GLN A 189 17.18 -15.05 25.19
CA GLN A 189 16.06 -15.69 24.52
C GLN A 189 15.56 -14.77 23.40
N SER A 190 15.23 -15.34 22.25
CA SER A 190 14.65 -14.60 21.13
C SER A 190 13.21 -15.04 20.92
N MET A 191 12.32 -14.07 20.83
CA MET A 191 10.91 -14.25 20.55
C MET A 191 10.58 -13.54 19.24
N GLU A 192 9.79 -14.18 18.39
CA GLU A 192 9.37 -13.64 17.10
C GLU A 192 7.86 -13.80 16.97
N ALA A 193 7.17 -12.74 16.54
CA ALA A 193 5.75 -12.76 16.27
C ALA A 193 5.44 -12.09 14.93
N ASP A 194 4.67 -12.80 14.11
CA ASP A 194 4.20 -12.32 12.81
C ASP A 194 2.72 -11.94 12.92
N TYR A 195 2.37 -10.77 12.40
CA TYR A 195 1.01 -10.26 12.32
C TYR A 195 0.66 -9.93 10.88
N GLU A 196 -0.32 -10.62 10.34
CA GLU A 196 -0.92 -10.28 9.06
C GLU A 196 -1.82 -9.06 9.23
N VAL A 197 -1.67 -8.08 8.35
CA VAL A 197 -2.55 -6.92 8.25
C VAL A 197 -3.71 -7.29 7.32
N THR A 198 -4.94 -7.27 7.84
CA THR A 198 -6.16 -7.60 7.10
C THR A 198 -7.12 -6.42 7.08
N ALA A 199 -8.07 -6.40 6.14
CA ALA A 199 -9.06 -5.33 6.07
C ALA A 199 -10.12 -5.49 7.19
N ALA A 200 -10.40 -4.42 7.92
CA ALA A 200 -11.50 -4.39 8.88
C ALA A 200 -12.85 -4.22 8.16
N THR A 201 -13.91 -4.87 8.66
CA THR A 201 -15.27 -4.73 8.11
C THR A 201 -15.83 -3.31 8.26
N THR A 202 -15.41 -2.60 9.30
CA THR A 202 -15.80 -1.21 9.61
C THR A 202 -14.94 -0.17 8.91
N GLY A 203 -14.01 -0.58 8.05
CA GLY A 203 -12.97 0.27 7.46
C GLY A 203 -11.70 0.34 8.31
N GLY A 204 -10.56 0.48 7.63
CA GLY A 204 -9.21 0.41 8.21
C GLY A 204 -8.65 -1.03 8.20
N VAL A 205 -7.79 -1.35 9.16
CA VAL A 205 -7.06 -2.62 9.23
C VAL A 205 -7.13 -3.31 10.58
N LEU A 206 -6.98 -4.63 10.57
CA LEU A 206 -6.82 -5.49 11.73
C LEU A 206 -5.48 -6.23 11.68
N LEU A 207 -4.85 -6.40 12.83
CA LEU A 207 -3.66 -7.24 13.00
C LEU A 207 -4.08 -8.63 13.46
N HIS A 208 -3.82 -9.63 12.63
CA HIS A 208 -4.06 -11.02 12.96
C HIS A 208 -2.73 -11.73 13.19
N ARG A 209 -2.48 -12.18 14.43
CA ARG A 209 -1.24 -12.91 14.75
C ARG A 209 -1.27 -14.27 14.06
N THR A 210 -0.35 -14.49 13.12
CA THR A 210 -0.27 -15.73 12.33
C THR A 210 0.79 -16.69 12.86
N ARG A 211 1.83 -16.16 13.50
CA ARG A 211 2.92 -16.96 14.07
C ARG A 211 3.43 -16.31 15.34
N ALA A 212 3.79 -17.13 16.32
CA ALA A 212 4.52 -16.72 17.50
C ALA A 212 5.49 -17.85 17.85
N VAL A 213 6.79 -17.55 17.85
CA VAL A 213 7.85 -18.51 18.17
C VAL A 213 8.66 -17.95 19.32
N SER A 214 8.92 -18.80 20.31
CA SER A 214 9.90 -18.56 21.35
C SER A 214 11.07 -19.51 21.11
N LEU A 215 12.21 -18.97 20.71
CA LEU A 215 13.45 -19.72 20.66
C LEU A 215 13.95 -19.83 22.10
N HIS A 216 14.03 -21.08 22.62
CA HIS A 216 14.66 -21.48 23.89
C HIS A 216 13.76 -21.54 25.16
N GLN A 217 12.43 -21.38 25.04
CA GLN A 217 11.49 -21.75 26.12
C GLN A 217 10.03 -21.96 25.63
N PRO A 218 9.30 -23.01 26.10
CA PRO A 218 7.90 -23.26 25.74
C PRO A 218 6.87 -22.50 26.60
N GLN A 219 7.29 -21.67 27.56
CA GLN A 219 6.34 -20.88 28.35
C GLN A 219 6.00 -19.57 27.63
N THR A 220 4.79 -19.57 27.11
CA THR A 220 4.09 -18.49 26.43
C THR A 220 4.00 -17.25 27.30
N SER A 221 4.84 -16.26 27.02
CA SER A 221 4.48 -14.89 27.38
C SER A 221 3.43 -14.38 26.40
N GLU A 222 2.17 -14.77 26.61
CA GLU A 222 1.04 -14.30 25.80
C GLU A 222 0.88 -12.78 25.86
N GLU A 223 1.24 -12.16 26.99
CA GLU A 223 1.01 -10.74 27.26
C GLU A 223 1.87 -9.78 26.42
N ILE A 224 3.03 -10.23 25.95
CA ILE A 224 4.04 -9.37 25.31
C ILE A 224 3.62 -8.96 23.87
N PHE A 225 2.61 -9.63 23.29
CA PHE A 225 2.29 -9.55 21.87
C PHE A 225 0.78 -9.54 21.61
N HIS A 226 0.05 -8.63 22.25
CA HIS A 226 -1.38 -8.38 22.01
C HIS A 226 -1.64 -7.19 21.07
N LEU A 227 -0.92 -7.11 19.95
CA LEU A 227 -1.19 -6.08 18.93
C LEU A 227 -2.52 -6.32 18.21
N ASP A 228 -3.02 -7.55 18.23
CA ASP A 228 -4.34 -7.92 17.71
C ASP A 228 -5.47 -7.13 18.37
N ARG A 229 -5.46 -7.04 19.71
CA ARG A 229 -6.45 -6.26 20.48
C ARG A 229 -6.41 -4.78 20.15
N LEU A 230 -5.21 -4.23 19.91
CA LEU A 230 -5.02 -2.83 19.57
C LEU A 230 -5.81 -2.45 18.32
N SER A 231 -5.72 -3.28 17.28
CA SER A 231 -6.33 -3.02 15.99
C SER A 231 -7.86 -3.11 16.01
N GLY A 232 -8.43 -3.91 16.93
CA GLY A 232 -9.88 -3.99 17.13
C GLY A 232 -10.49 -2.69 17.69
N GLU A 233 -9.72 -1.90 18.43
CA GLU A 233 -10.17 -0.63 19.00
C GLU A 233 -9.78 0.58 18.15
N ALA A 234 -8.74 0.45 17.33
CA ALA A 234 -8.15 1.53 16.56
C ALA A 234 -7.70 1.02 15.17
N PRO A 235 -8.55 1.12 14.15
CA PRO A 235 -8.32 0.46 12.86
C PRO A 235 -7.38 1.25 11.93
N LEU A 236 -6.91 2.44 12.31
CA LEU A 236 -5.92 3.21 11.55
C LEU A 236 -4.56 3.02 12.19
N LEU A 237 -3.69 2.25 11.55
CA LEU A 237 -2.38 1.87 12.07
C LEU A 237 -1.26 2.49 11.24
N ARG A 238 -0.32 3.17 11.90
CA ARG A 238 0.85 3.78 11.29
C ARG A 238 2.12 3.38 12.02
N LEU A 239 3.05 2.80 11.29
CA LEU A 239 4.33 2.33 11.80
C LEU A 239 5.44 3.31 11.46
N PHE A 240 6.27 3.63 12.45
CA PHE A 240 7.53 4.33 12.32
C PHE A 240 8.61 3.26 12.40
N LEU A 241 9.18 2.93 11.26
CA LEU A 241 10.36 2.10 11.16
C LEU A 241 11.57 2.90 11.63
N GLN A 242 12.50 2.22 12.29
CA GLN A 242 13.78 2.75 12.73
C GLN A 242 14.44 3.62 11.63
N SER A 243 14.47 4.93 11.84
CA SER A 243 15.22 5.84 10.96
C SER A 243 16.67 5.86 11.44
N ALA A 244 17.55 5.13 10.75
CA ALA A 244 18.97 5.42 10.76
C ALA A 244 19.22 6.61 9.83
N ALA A 245 18.80 7.81 10.23
CA ALA A 245 19.19 9.01 9.49
C ALA A 245 20.73 9.10 9.53
N ALA A 246 21.36 9.16 8.37
CA ALA A 246 22.82 9.27 8.27
C ALA A 246 23.30 10.50 9.06
N GLY A 247 24.02 10.26 10.16
CA GLY A 247 24.55 11.32 11.04
C GLY A 247 23.84 11.48 12.39
N ASP A 248 22.70 10.84 12.63
CA ASP A 248 22.08 10.80 13.96
C ASP A 248 22.47 9.47 14.64
N SER A 249 23.39 9.53 15.62
CA SER A 249 23.93 8.33 16.29
C SER A 249 22.91 7.65 17.23
N LYS A 250 21.70 8.21 17.36
CA LYS A 250 20.64 7.68 18.22
C LYS A 250 19.66 6.88 17.37
N GLN A 251 19.83 5.55 17.39
CA GLN A 251 18.78 4.65 16.94
C GLN A 251 17.50 4.94 17.73
N ARG A 252 16.46 5.38 17.03
CA ARG A 252 15.15 5.60 17.65
C ARG A 252 14.36 4.30 17.64
N PRO A 253 13.66 3.95 18.71
CA PRO A 253 12.81 2.76 18.70
C PRO A 253 11.74 2.89 17.61
N SER A 254 11.32 1.75 17.04
CA SER A 254 10.16 1.72 16.16
C SER A 254 8.91 2.09 16.96
N VAL A 255 7.95 2.76 16.34
CA VAL A 255 6.71 3.20 17.00
C VAL A 255 5.50 2.78 16.18
N LEU A 256 4.49 2.17 16.81
CA LEU A 256 3.18 1.96 16.19
C LEU A 256 2.18 2.95 16.79
N LEU A 257 1.59 3.77 15.94
CA LEU A 257 0.42 4.57 16.25
C LEU A 257 -0.83 3.82 15.81
N ALA A 258 -1.83 3.82 16.68
CA ALA A 258 -3.14 3.27 16.40
C ALA A 258 -4.21 4.31 16.74
N GLY A 259 -4.97 4.75 15.75
CA GLY A 259 -6.04 5.74 15.93
C GLY A 259 -7.38 5.29 15.36
N THR A 260 -8.44 6.02 15.74
CA THR A 260 -9.79 5.88 15.15
C THR A 260 -10.08 6.95 14.10
N ARG A 261 -9.31 8.05 14.10
CA ARG A 261 -9.46 9.20 13.20
C ARG A 261 -8.13 9.58 12.57
N ILE A 262 -8.13 9.86 11.27
CA ILE A 262 -6.91 10.18 10.52
C ILE A 262 -6.29 11.49 10.98
N GLU A 263 -7.11 12.49 11.34
CA GLU A 263 -6.66 13.80 11.79
C GLU A 263 -5.89 13.69 13.11
N ALA A 264 -6.38 12.85 14.03
CA ALA A 264 -5.72 12.58 15.30
C ALA A 264 -4.39 11.84 15.06
N LEU A 265 -4.36 10.89 14.13
CA LEU A 265 -3.16 10.16 13.73
C LEU A 265 -2.10 11.08 13.10
N GLU A 266 -2.50 12.06 12.28
CA GLU A 266 -1.60 13.05 11.70
C GLU A 266 -0.97 13.97 12.76
N VAL A 267 -1.77 14.43 13.73
CA VAL A 267 -1.27 15.24 14.85
C VAL A 267 -0.27 14.42 15.70
N ALA A 268 -0.60 13.16 15.99
CA ALA A 268 0.28 12.26 16.71
C ALA A 268 1.57 11.97 15.92
N THR A 269 1.46 11.84 14.60
CA THR A 269 2.60 11.60 13.70
C THR A 269 3.63 12.71 13.82
N LYS A 270 3.20 13.98 13.72
CA LYS A 270 4.07 15.15 13.88
C LYS A 270 4.77 15.18 15.23
N THR A 271 4.09 14.73 16.28
CA THR A 271 4.64 14.69 17.65
C THR A 271 5.71 13.62 17.79
N VAL A 272 5.48 12.44 17.20
CA VAL A 272 6.35 11.26 17.32
C VAL A 272 7.62 11.40 16.51
N THR A 273 7.56 12.01 15.32
CA THR A 273 8.74 12.30 14.49
C THR A 273 9.82 13.09 15.25
N GLY A 274 9.41 13.94 16.21
CA GLY A 274 10.33 14.68 17.06
C GLY A 274 10.84 13.92 18.29
N ASN A 275 9.96 13.19 19.00
CA ASN A 275 10.18 12.81 20.40
C ASN A 275 9.84 11.34 20.75
N GLY A 276 9.43 10.51 19.79
CA GLY A 276 8.87 9.19 20.08
C GLY A 276 7.46 9.27 20.70
N CYS A 277 7.01 8.20 21.38
CA CYS A 277 5.69 8.21 22.03
C CYS A 277 5.62 9.23 23.18
N PRO A 278 4.66 10.17 23.18
CA PRO A 278 4.48 11.08 24.29
C PRO A 278 3.92 10.34 25.52
N ALA A 279 4.24 10.82 26.73
CA ALA A 279 3.71 10.28 27.98
C ALA A 279 2.18 10.32 28.07
N ARG A 280 1.55 11.27 27.36
CA ARG A 280 0.11 11.35 27.17
C ARG A 280 -0.18 11.49 25.67
N PRO A 281 -0.53 10.38 25.00
CA PRO A 281 -0.99 10.41 23.62
C PRO A 281 -2.20 11.32 23.43
N ALA A 282 -2.42 11.77 22.20
CA ALA A 282 -3.64 12.48 21.84
C ALA A 282 -4.88 11.63 22.13
N VAL A 283 -6.00 12.28 22.43
CA VAL A 283 -7.30 11.60 22.55
C VAL A 283 -7.56 10.83 21.25
N ASP A 284 -8.00 9.58 21.37
CA ASP A 284 -8.25 8.63 20.27
C ASP A 284 -7.01 8.07 19.56
N VAL A 285 -5.80 8.27 20.10
CA VAL A 285 -4.58 7.65 19.58
C VAL A 285 -3.86 6.88 20.68
N LYS A 286 -3.56 5.62 20.40
CA LYS A 286 -2.63 4.82 21.17
C LYS A 286 -1.26 4.86 20.50
N CYS A 287 -0.21 4.94 21.32
CA CYS A 287 1.17 4.96 20.87
C CYS A 287 1.94 3.85 21.56
N ILE A 288 2.54 2.96 20.78
CA ILE A 288 3.34 1.84 21.26
C ILE A 288 4.77 2.05 20.78
N THR A 289 5.71 2.03 21.71
CA THR A 289 7.14 2.02 21.40
C THR A 289 7.63 0.57 21.44
N PHE A 290 8.28 0.12 20.37
CA PHE A 290 8.98 -1.15 20.36
C PHE A 290 10.41 -0.91 20.77
N HIS A 291 10.85 -1.59 21.83
CA HIS A 291 12.26 -1.53 22.24
C HIS A 291 13.12 -2.51 21.46
N GLU A 292 12.50 -3.23 20.53
CA GLU A 292 13.09 -4.33 19.78
C GLU A 292 12.91 -4.14 18.27
N ALA A 293 13.36 -5.13 17.49
CA ALA A 293 13.36 -5.03 16.03
C ALA A 293 11.95 -5.23 15.48
N VAL A 294 11.56 -4.34 14.58
CA VAL A 294 10.28 -4.41 13.88
C VAL A 294 10.54 -4.29 12.41
N SER A 295 10.12 -5.32 11.68
CA SER A 295 10.24 -5.42 10.23
C SER A 295 8.86 -5.37 9.61
N LEU A 296 8.72 -4.62 8.53
CA LEU A 296 7.52 -4.64 7.70
C LEU A 296 7.81 -5.48 6.47
N LEU A 297 6.98 -6.50 6.25
CA LEU A 297 7.09 -7.43 5.14
C LEU A 297 5.91 -7.27 4.18
N VAL A 298 6.14 -7.57 2.91
CA VAL A 298 5.13 -7.62 1.85
C VAL A 298 4.96 -9.06 1.37
N ALA A 299 3.71 -9.49 1.21
CA ALA A 299 3.40 -10.81 0.68
C ALA A 299 3.49 -10.80 -0.85
N CYS A 300 4.42 -11.54 -1.44
CA CYS A 300 4.55 -11.72 -2.88
C CYS A 300 4.33 -13.19 -3.26
N THR A 301 3.84 -13.46 -4.47
CA THR A 301 3.83 -14.81 -5.03
C THR A 301 5.04 -14.98 -5.94
N VAL A 302 6.04 -15.72 -5.50
CA VAL A 302 7.30 -15.94 -6.21
C VAL A 302 7.32 -17.37 -6.77
N ASN A 303 7.35 -17.51 -8.10
CA ASN A 303 7.26 -18.80 -8.80
C ASN A 303 6.12 -19.70 -8.29
N GLY A 304 4.95 -19.09 -8.09
CA GLY A 304 3.74 -19.78 -7.62
C GLY A 304 3.67 -20.05 -6.11
N LYS A 305 4.68 -19.67 -5.33
CA LYS A 305 4.68 -19.81 -3.87
C LYS A 305 4.56 -18.46 -3.18
N GLN A 306 3.71 -18.37 -2.17
CA GLN A 306 3.65 -17.17 -1.34
C GLN A 306 4.92 -17.05 -0.49
N GLN A 307 5.52 -15.87 -0.50
CA GLN A 307 6.70 -15.51 0.26
C GLN A 307 6.50 -14.12 0.87
N TYR A 308 7.10 -13.90 2.04
CA TYR A 308 7.11 -12.61 2.71
C TYR A 308 8.50 -12.01 2.54
N LEU A 309 8.57 -10.82 1.93
CA LEU A 309 9.81 -10.13 1.63
C LEU A 309 9.86 -8.81 2.41
N PRO A 310 11.02 -8.36 2.90
CA PRO A 310 11.13 -7.03 3.49
C PRO A 310 10.57 -5.94 2.57
N MET A 311 9.81 -5.01 3.13
CA MET A 311 9.33 -3.84 2.38
C MET A 311 10.52 -3.07 1.80
N GLY A 312 10.43 -2.68 0.53
CA GLY A 312 11.55 -2.06 -0.18
C GLY A 312 12.45 -3.06 -0.93
N THR A 313 12.18 -4.37 -0.87
CA THR A 313 12.93 -5.37 -1.66
C THR A 313 12.80 -5.05 -3.16
N ALA A 314 13.93 -4.81 -3.82
CA ALA A 314 14.01 -4.67 -5.27
C ALA A 314 13.92 -6.04 -5.96
N LEU A 315 13.42 -6.06 -7.19
CA LEU A 315 13.32 -7.28 -7.99
C LEU A 315 14.68 -7.97 -8.16
N THR A 316 15.75 -7.22 -8.40
CA THR A 316 17.11 -7.78 -8.55
C THR A 316 17.58 -8.46 -7.29
N SER A 317 17.37 -7.86 -6.12
CA SER A 317 17.73 -8.48 -4.83
C SER A 317 17.01 -9.82 -4.61
N LEU A 318 15.72 -9.92 -5.00
CA LEU A 318 14.99 -11.18 -4.96
C LEU A 318 15.59 -12.22 -5.92
N LEU A 319 15.88 -11.81 -7.16
CA LEU A 319 16.44 -12.69 -8.18
C LEU A 319 17.83 -13.19 -7.77
N ASP A 320 18.71 -12.33 -7.28
CA ASP A 320 20.05 -12.71 -6.83
C ASP A 320 19.99 -13.73 -5.69
N LEU A 321 19.10 -13.51 -4.71
CA LEU A 321 18.90 -14.40 -3.57
C LEU A 321 18.39 -15.79 -3.99
N GLN A 322 17.57 -15.86 -5.04
CA GLN A 322 16.95 -17.12 -5.51
C GLN A 322 17.55 -17.63 -6.83
N HIS A 323 18.71 -17.09 -7.23
CA HIS A 323 19.40 -17.44 -8.46
C HIS A 323 18.52 -17.34 -9.72
N GLY A 324 17.62 -16.35 -9.77
CA GLY A 324 16.78 -16.02 -10.92
C GLY A 324 17.48 -15.12 -11.93
N SER A 325 16.91 -15.02 -13.13
CA SER A 325 17.44 -14.19 -14.22
C SER A 325 16.53 -13.01 -14.53
N ILE A 326 17.08 -11.80 -14.51
CA ILE A 326 16.35 -10.57 -14.88
C ILE A 326 15.86 -10.61 -16.33
N ALA A 327 16.58 -11.33 -17.21
CA ALA A 327 16.24 -11.50 -18.62
C ALA A 327 14.90 -12.22 -18.84
N THR A 328 14.55 -13.15 -17.95
CA THR A 328 13.31 -13.96 -18.03
C THR A 328 12.29 -13.59 -16.96
N ALA A 329 12.62 -12.63 -16.08
CA ALA A 329 11.77 -12.20 -15.00
C ALA A 329 10.53 -11.45 -15.53
N SER A 330 9.38 -11.75 -14.94
CA SER A 330 8.13 -11.05 -15.13
C SER A 330 7.53 -10.71 -13.77
N VAL A 331 6.89 -9.54 -13.70
CA VAL A 331 6.19 -9.06 -12.53
C VAL A 331 4.77 -8.73 -12.94
N ALA A 332 3.79 -9.20 -12.19
CA ALA A 332 2.40 -8.81 -12.33
C ALA A 332 1.91 -8.22 -11.00
N ARG A 333 1.46 -6.97 -11.05
CA ARG A 333 1.05 -6.18 -9.89
C ARG A 333 -0.44 -6.29 -9.65
N ARG A 334 -0.82 -6.50 -8.39
CA ARG A 334 -2.23 -6.51 -7.99
C ARG A 334 -2.75 -5.09 -7.90
N LEU A 335 -3.90 -4.85 -8.52
CA LEU A 335 -4.66 -3.59 -8.48
C LEU A 335 -5.70 -3.62 -7.35
N ALA A 336 -6.25 -2.45 -6.99
CA ALA A 336 -7.24 -2.28 -5.94
C ALA A 336 -8.56 -3.02 -6.22
N ASP A 337 -8.88 -3.31 -7.48
CA ASP A 337 -10.03 -4.14 -7.87
C ASP A 337 -9.74 -5.65 -7.81
N GLY A 338 -8.54 -6.04 -7.37
CA GLY A 338 -8.10 -7.42 -7.22
C GLY A 338 -7.55 -8.05 -8.50
N ARG A 339 -7.63 -7.38 -9.65
CA ARG A 339 -7.01 -7.86 -10.90
C ARG A 339 -5.50 -7.68 -10.88
N TYR A 340 -4.86 -8.28 -11.87
CA TYR A 340 -3.42 -8.20 -12.06
C TYR A 340 -3.09 -7.48 -13.35
N ALA A 341 -2.09 -6.61 -13.29
CA ALA A 341 -1.52 -5.93 -14.43
C ALA A 341 -0.04 -6.32 -14.58
N PRO A 342 0.42 -6.75 -15.77
CA PRO A 342 1.86 -6.89 -16.00
C PRO A 342 2.56 -5.56 -15.72
N VAL A 343 3.74 -5.63 -15.09
CA VAL A 343 4.70 -4.55 -15.02
C VAL A 343 5.70 -4.81 -16.14
N ASP A 344 5.58 -4.05 -17.23
CA ASP A 344 6.62 -4.05 -18.26
C ASP A 344 7.87 -3.39 -17.69
N PHE A 345 9.08 -3.76 -18.10
CA PHE A 345 10.32 -3.07 -17.71
C PHE A 345 11.48 -3.55 -18.60
N PRO A 346 12.51 -2.72 -18.85
CA PRO A 346 13.74 -3.18 -19.50
C PRO A 346 14.33 -4.34 -18.73
N LYS A 347 14.66 -5.44 -19.41
CA LYS A 347 15.18 -6.66 -18.75
C LYS A 347 16.66 -6.55 -18.41
N THR A 348 17.04 -5.43 -17.78
CA THR A 348 18.40 -5.08 -17.36
C THR A 348 18.48 -5.03 -15.83
N GLN A 349 19.69 -5.25 -15.29
CA GLN A 349 19.94 -5.17 -13.85
C GLN A 349 19.62 -3.78 -13.29
N GLU A 350 19.99 -2.72 -14.03
CA GLU A 350 19.72 -1.34 -13.65
C GLU A 350 18.23 -1.07 -13.47
N ALA A 351 17.41 -1.41 -14.47
CA ALA A 351 15.96 -1.23 -14.38
C ALA A 351 15.35 -2.05 -13.24
N GLY A 352 15.83 -3.28 -13.03
CA GLY A 352 15.32 -4.18 -11.98
C GLY A 352 15.56 -3.67 -10.55
N VAL A 353 16.62 -2.88 -10.30
CA VAL A 353 16.87 -2.23 -9.00
C VAL A 353 15.74 -1.27 -8.62
N HIS A 354 15.12 -0.65 -9.60
CA HIS A 354 14.04 0.31 -9.39
C HIS A 354 12.65 -0.35 -9.31
N ILE A 355 12.54 -1.64 -9.60
CA ILE A 355 11.29 -2.38 -9.43
C ILE A 355 11.19 -2.84 -7.99
N ILE A 356 10.63 -1.97 -7.15
CA ILE A 356 10.33 -2.31 -5.76
C ILE A 356 9.09 -3.21 -5.71
N LEU A 357 9.24 -4.37 -5.09
CA LEU A 357 8.19 -5.35 -4.93
C LEU A 357 7.16 -4.88 -3.90
N GLN A 358 5.90 -5.16 -4.20
CA GLN A 358 4.76 -4.70 -3.41
C GLN A 358 3.88 -5.88 -2.99
N SER A 359 3.07 -5.67 -1.95
CA SER A 359 2.15 -6.72 -1.50
C SER A 359 1.17 -7.09 -2.62
N GLY A 360 0.98 -8.39 -2.79
CA GLY A 360 0.18 -9.00 -3.83
C GLY A 360 0.91 -9.23 -5.16
N ASP A 361 2.11 -8.67 -5.37
CA ASP A 361 2.87 -8.84 -6.62
C ASP A 361 3.14 -10.34 -6.89
N ARG A 362 3.05 -10.73 -8.16
CA ARG A 362 3.42 -12.05 -8.67
C ARG A 362 4.70 -11.92 -9.46
N VAL A 363 5.74 -12.63 -9.05
CA VAL A 363 7.04 -12.65 -9.70
C VAL A 363 7.31 -14.04 -10.23
N THR A 364 7.68 -14.16 -11.49
CA THR A 364 8.07 -15.44 -12.09
C THR A 364 9.26 -15.27 -13.03
N TRP A 365 10.11 -16.29 -13.12
CA TRP A 365 11.20 -16.36 -14.11
C TRP A 365 11.34 -17.79 -14.63
N ARG A 366 12.04 -17.93 -15.76
CA ARG A 366 12.29 -19.22 -16.43
C ARG A 366 13.77 -19.49 -16.53
#